data_AF-A0A061B7W6-F1
#
_entry.id   AF-A0A061B7W6-F1
#
_cell.length_a   1.000
_cell.length_b   1.000
_cell.length_c   1.000
_cell.angle_alpha   90.00
_cell.angle_beta   90.00
_cell.angle_gamma   90.00
#
_symmetry.space_group_name_H-M   'P 1'
#
loop_
_entity.id
_entity.type
_entity.pdbx_description
1 polymer ?
#
loop_
_entity_poly.entity_id
_entity_poly.type
_entity_poly.pdbx_seq_one_letter_code
_entity_poly.pdbx_strand_id
1 'polypeptide(L)'
;MTPTTRIFVDRIEKVVLEATVRLIAIPPPTKEPNPRDGLYDVSAWNFQRVCFKGKLQFIEEEYTDDRDEPLVARIVLRSHDSPPDDGPIYGETLCDPQGENVKQTHSRRAFRVLFHELGKTIALGIVFDESSLAGEFVSAIRDFKRNYWETREAQKELEEDIEQGVTNLNIASETNTTSSSSSEGSSSSPANDDDDEFGDFVGNK
;
A
#
# COMPACT_ATOMS: atom_id res chain seq x y z
N MET A 1 -2.28 22.76 -5.20
CA MET A 1 -3.72 22.51 -5.34
C MET A 1 -4.29 22.07 -4.00
N THR A 2 -5.54 22.38 -3.68
CA THR A 2 -6.23 21.79 -2.51
C THR A 2 -6.76 20.40 -2.89
N PRO A 3 -6.49 19.36 -2.10
CA PRO A 3 -7.02 18.02 -2.36
C PRO A 3 -8.55 18.06 -2.36
N THR A 4 -9.16 17.32 -3.29
CA THR A 4 -10.62 17.21 -3.41
C THR A 4 -11.06 15.88 -2.82
N THR A 5 -11.94 15.92 -1.82
CA THR A 5 -12.47 14.72 -1.15
C THR A 5 -13.92 14.48 -1.59
N ARG A 6 -14.24 13.23 -1.87
CA ARG A 6 -15.58 12.74 -2.17
C ARG A 6 -15.92 11.60 -1.23
N ILE A 7 -17.15 11.61 -0.75
CA ILE A 7 -17.64 10.62 0.20
C ILE A 7 -18.69 9.78 -0.52
N PHE A 8 -18.44 8.48 -0.58
CA PHE A 8 -19.38 7.46 -1.05
C PHE A 8 -19.87 6.66 0.15
N VAL A 9 -20.83 5.76 -0.10
CA VAL A 9 -21.43 4.93 0.97
C VAL A 9 -20.40 3.94 1.53
N ASP A 10 -19.52 3.42 0.68
CA ASP A 10 -18.57 2.33 0.98
C ASP A 10 -17.10 2.79 1.03
N ARG A 11 -16.82 4.03 0.63
CA ARG A 11 -15.46 4.57 0.54
C ARG A 11 -15.38 6.09 0.57
N ILE A 12 -14.22 6.60 0.94
CA ILE A 12 -13.84 8.00 0.83
C ILE A 12 -12.76 8.10 -0.25
N GLU A 13 -13.03 8.84 -1.32
CA GLU A 13 -12.05 9.10 -2.38
C GLU A 13 -11.41 10.48 -2.17
N LYS A 14 -10.09 10.55 -2.24
CA LYS A 14 -9.31 11.78 -2.13
C LYS A 14 -8.42 11.94 -3.35
N VAL A 15 -8.66 12.96 -4.14
CA VAL A 15 -7.75 13.37 -5.22
C VAL A 15 -6.58 14.10 -4.60
N VAL A 16 -5.43 13.43 -4.56
CA VAL A 16 -4.20 13.93 -3.93
C VAL A 16 -3.40 14.81 -4.89
N LEU A 17 -3.36 14.42 -6.17
CA LEU A 17 -2.64 15.15 -7.22
C LEU A 17 -3.44 15.16 -8.51
N GLU A 18 -3.45 16.31 -9.18
CA GLU A 18 -3.84 16.43 -10.58
C GLU A 18 -2.69 17.07 -11.37
N ALA A 19 -2.33 16.49 -12.51
CA ALA A 19 -1.23 16.98 -13.33
C ALA A 19 -1.45 16.72 -14.83
N THR A 20 -1.00 17.63 -15.68
CA THR A 20 -0.94 17.38 -17.13
C THR A 20 0.28 16.55 -17.46
N VAL A 21 0.08 15.45 -18.18
CA VAL A 21 1.12 14.49 -18.54
C VAL A 21 1.05 14.09 -20.01
N ARG A 22 2.18 13.56 -20.48
CA ARG A 22 2.31 12.90 -21.77
C ARG A 22 2.64 11.44 -21.56
N LEU A 23 2.00 10.56 -22.31
CA LEU A 23 2.41 9.17 -22.41
C LEU A 23 3.31 8.97 -23.61
N ILE A 24 4.35 8.17 -23.39
CA ILE A 24 5.27 7.73 -24.42
C ILE A 24 5.35 6.20 -24.39
N ALA A 25 5.43 5.61 -25.57
CA ALA A 25 5.64 4.17 -25.69
C ALA A 25 7.06 3.83 -25.21
N ILE A 26 7.16 2.82 -24.34
CA ILE A 26 8.45 2.27 -23.92
C ILE A 26 8.92 1.34 -25.04
N PRO A 27 10.10 1.58 -25.63
CA PRO A 27 10.65 0.68 -26.64
C PRO A 27 10.93 -0.70 -26.02
N PRO A 28 10.94 -1.78 -26.82
CA PRO A 28 11.36 -3.09 -26.36
C PRO A 28 12.76 -3.01 -25.71
N PRO A 29 13.00 -3.72 -24.61
CA PRO A 29 14.31 -3.72 -23.98
C PRO A 29 15.34 -4.27 -24.98
N THR A 30 16.35 -3.46 -25.28
CA THR A 30 17.48 -3.87 -26.12
C THR A 30 18.61 -4.52 -25.31
N LYS A 31 18.53 -4.42 -23.97
CA LYS A 31 19.48 -4.99 -23.02
C LYS A 31 18.71 -5.62 -21.86
N GLU A 32 19.27 -6.66 -21.27
CA GLU A 32 18.74 -7.23 -20.02
C GLU A 32 18.77 -6.16 -18.91
N PRO A 33 17.73 -6.06 -18.08
CA PRO A 33 17.69 -5.11 -16.98
C PRO A 33 18.83 -5.44 -16.00
N ASN A 34 19.71 -4.47 -15.74
CA ASN A 34 20.74 -4.63 -14.73
C ASN A 34 20.07 -4.54 -13.34
N PRO A 35 20.03 -5.62 -12.54
CA PRO A 35 19.28 -5.63 -11.28
C PRO A 35 19.87 -4.68 -10.22
N ARG A 36 21.06 -4.11 -10.46
CA ARG A 36 21.69 -3.11 -9.57
C ARG A 36 21.19 -1.68 -9.81
N ASP A 37 20.58 -1.39 -10.96
CA ASP A 37 20.00 -0.07 -11.21
C ASP A 37 18.58 -0.05 -10.66
N GLY A 38 18.39 0.58 -9.49
CA GLY A 38 17.06 0.81 -8.91
C GLY A 38 16.17 1.76 -9.73
N LEU A 39 16.74 2.39 -10.77
CA LEU A 39 16.05 3.33 -11.67
C LEU A 39 15.95 2.75 -13.08
N TYR A 40 14.82 2.99 -13.74
CA TYR A 40 14.62 2.53 -15.10
C TYR A 40 15.34 3.45 -16.10
N ASP A 41 16.10 2.87 -17.03
CA ASP A 41 16.78 3.63 -18.07
C ASP A 41 15.79 4.14 -19.14
N VAL A 42 15.90 5.42 -19.45
CA VAL A 42 15.06 6.12 -20.44
C VAL A 42 15.85 6.55 -21.67
N SER A 43 17.12 6.19 -21.77
CA SER A 43 18.01 6.62 -22.86
C SER A 43 17.50 6.18 -24.24
N ALA A 44 16.81 5.04 -24.31
CA ALA A 44 16.21 4.54 -25.54
C ALA A 44 14.82 5.14 -25.84
N TRP A 45 14.21 5.87 -24.90
CA TRP A 45 12.84 6.36 -25.03
C TRP A 45 12.78 7.52 -26.03
N ASN A 46 11.80 7.49 -26.93
CA ASN A 46 11.56 8.60 -27.85
C ASN A 46 10.53 9.57 -27.25
N PHE A 47 11.02 10.59 -26.55
CA PHE A 47 10.18 11.64 -25.93
C PHE A 47 9.40 12.51 -26.94
N GLN A 48 9.73 12.44 -28.24
CA GLN A 48 8.97 13.13 -29.29
C GLN A 48 7.78 12.31 -29.76
N ARG A 49 7.82 10.98 -29.62
CA ARG A 49 6.75 10.07 -30.01
C ARG A 49 5.73 9.92 -28.88
N VAL A 50 4.94 10.96 -28.69
CA VAL A 50 3.84 11.00 -27.72
C VAL A 50 2.67 10.15 -28.23
N CYS A 51 2.27 9.13 -27.47
CA CYS A 51 1.09 8.32 -27.80
C CYS A 51 -0.21 8.91 -27.22
N PHE A 52 -0.11 9.69 -26.15
CA PHE A 52 -1.27 10.33 -25.53
C PHE A 52 -0.86 11.60 -24.76
N LYS A 53 -1.77 12.58 -24.71
CA LYS A 53 -1.67 13.77 -23.85
C LYS A 53 -2.93 13.85 -23.02
N GLY A 54 -2.78 14.03 -21.71
CA GLY A 54 -3.94 14.04 -20.84
C GLY A 54 -3.66 14.56 -19.44
N LYS A 55 -4.66 14.37 -18.59
CA LYS A 55 -4.59 14.67 -17.16
C LYS A 55 -4.42 13.37 -16.40
N LEU A 56 -3.46 13.38 -15.48
CA LEU A 56 -3.24 12.34 -14.49
C LEU A 56 -3.89 12.79 -13.18
N GLN A 57 -4.66 11.89 -12.58
CA GLN A 57 -5.15 12.01 -11.22
C GLN A 57 -4.55 10.88 -10.38
N PHE A 58 -3.93 11.24 -9.25
CA PHE A 58 -3.56 10.27 -8.21
C PHE A 58 -4.63 10.34 -7.12
N ILE A 59 -5.35 9.24 -6.94
CA ILE A 59 -6.53 9.15 -6.07
C ILE A 59 -6.25 8.11 -5.00
N GLU A 60 -6.39 8.50 -3.74
CA GLU A 60 -6.42 7.60 -2.60
C GLU A 60 -7.88 7.25 -2.28
N GLU A 61 -8.14 5.99 -1.98
CA GLU A 61 -9.45 5.47 -1.61
C GLU A 61 -9.33 4.75 -0.28
N GLU A 62 -10.07 5.23 0.72
CA GLU A 62 -10.19 4.60 2.03
C GLU A 62 -11.54 3.90 2.10
N TYR A 63 -11.55 2.59 2.31
CA TYR A 63 -12.76 1.79 2.39
C TYR A 63 -13.28 1.76 3.82
N THR A 64 -14.59 1.96 4.00
CA THR A 64 -15.23 1.99 5.32
C THR A 64 -15.72 0.62 5.80
N ASP A 65 -15.72 -0.37 4.90
CA ASP A 65 -16.09 -1.76 5.20
C ASP A 65 -14.84 -2.56 5.60
N ASP A 66 -15.02 -3.69 6.31
CA ASP A 66 -13.98 -4.67 6.67
C ASP A 66 -13.43 -5.41 5.43
N ARG A 67 -12.81 -4.68 4.51
CA ARG A 67 -12.09 -5.25 3.37
C ARG A 67 -10.66 -5.56 3.79
N ASP A 68 -10.08 -6.57 3.14
CA ASP A 68 -8.67 -6.95 3.30
C ASP A 68 -7.68 -5.82 2.95
N GLU A 69 -8.14 -4.81 2.20
CA GLU A 69 -7.35 -3.65 1.77
C GLU A 69 -8.08 -2.34 2.15
N PRO A 70 -7.81 -1.79 3.36
CA PRO A 70 -8.51 -0.61 3.87
C PRO A 70 -8.14 0.69 3.12
N LEU A 71 -6.95 0.72 2.51
CA LEU A 71 -6.46 1.87 1.75
C LEU A 71 -5.90 1.41 0.40
N VAL A 72 -6.41 2.00 -0.68
CA VAL A 72 -5.96 1.75 -2.05
C VAL A 72 -5.61 3.08 -2.69
N ALA A 73 -4.63 3.10 -3.61
CA ALA A 73 -4.43 4.25 -4.48
C ALA A 73 -4.52 3.84 -5.93
N ARG A 74 -5.01 4.74 -6.78
CA ARG A 74 -5.11 4.55 -8.22
C ARG A 74 -4.56 5.74 -8.98
N ILE A 75 -3.94 5.45 -10.11
CA ILE A 75 -3.50 6.42 -11.11
C ILE A 75 -4.51 6.36 -12.24
N VAL A 76 -5.23 7.45 -12.46
CA VAL A 76 -6.24 7.56 -13.52
C VAL A 76 -5.76 8.57 -14.56
N LEU A 77 -5.79 8.15 -15.82
CA LEU A 77 -5.48 9.01 -16.97
C LEU A 77 -6.77 9.36 -17.70
N ARG A 78 -7.00 10.65 -17.90
CA ARG A 78 -8.15 11.19 -18.64
C ARG A 78 -7.68 12.05 -19.80
N SER A 79 -8.51 12.15 -20.83
CA SER A 79 -8.23 13.05 -21.95
C SER A 79 -8.02 14.49 -21.48
N HIS A 80 -7.09 15.20 -22.12
CA HIS A 80 -6.73 16.58 -21.76
C HIS A 80 -7.94 17.53 -21.81
N ASP A 81 -8.79 17.35 -22.81
CA ASP A 81 -9.90 18.26 -23.11
C ASP A 81 -11.15 17.97 -22.28
N SER A 82 -11.10 16.92 -21.46
CA SER A 82 -12.22 16.54 -20.64
C SER A 82 -12.24 17.29 -19.31
N PRO A 83 -13.44 17.55 -18.75
CA PRO A 83 -13.55 17.97 -17.37
C PRO A 83 -12.90 16.90 -16.46
N PRO A 84 -12.23 17.31 -15.37
CA PRO A 84 -11.44 16.41 -14.52
C PRO A 84 -12.26 15.26 -13.91
N ASP A 85 -13.59 15.43 -13.81
CA ASP A 85 -14.44 14.50 -13.06
C ASP A 85 -15.36 13.64 -13.92
N ASP A 86 -15.66 14.08 -15.14
CA ASP A 86 -16.61 13.42 -16.06
C ASP A 86 -15.99 13.01 -17.40
N GLY A 87 -14.67 13.15 -17.54
CA GLY A 87 -13.96 12.77 -18.76
C GLY A 87 -13.86 11.25 -18.95
N PRO A 88 -13.90 10.74 -20.20
CA PRO A 88 -13.54 9.34 -20.46
C PRO A 88 -12.14 9.02 -19.92
N ILE A 89 -12.06 7.89 -19.22
CA ILE A 89 -10.80 7.33 -18.71
C ILE A 89 -10.08 6.66 -19.88
N TYR A 90 -8.85 7.10 -20.13
CA TYR A 90 -7.96 6.48 -21.10
C TYR A 90 -7.34 5.20 -20.55
N GLY A 91 -6.97 5.23 -19.28
CA GLY A 91 -6.41 4.07 -18.60
C GLY A 91 -6.30 4.32 -17.10
N GLU A 92 -6.38 3.25 -16.34
CA GLU A 92 -6.22 3.28 -14.90
C GLU A 92 -5.32 2.14 -14.45
N THR A 93 -4.62 2.35 -13.34
CA THR A 93 -3.90 1.29 -12.63
C THR A 93 -3.95 1.54 -11.14
N LEU A 94 -4.06 0.47 -10.37
CA LEU A 94 -3.81 0.51 -8.92
C LEU A 94 -2.33 0.78 -8.67
N CYS A 95 -2.03 1.59 -7.66
CA CYS A 95 -0.69 1.82 -7.15
C CYS A 95 -0.36 0.72 -6.15
N ASP A 96 0.59 -0.14 -6.53
CA ASP A 96 1.05 -1.21 -5.66
C ASP A 96 1.88 -0.61 -4.50
N PRO A 97 1.53 -0.92 -3.23
CA PRO A 97 2.31 -0.51 -2.07
C PRO A 97 3.78 -0.95 -2.13
N GLN A 98 4.08 -2.09 -2.75
CA GLN A 98 5.45 -2.57 -2.98
C GLN A 98 6.17 -1.72 -4.04
N GLY A 99 5.41 -1.11 -4.97
CA GLY A 99 5.92 -0.22 -6.00
C GLY A 99 6.45 -0.93 -7.23
N GLU A 100 5.92 -2.09 -7.58
CA GLU A 100 6.32 -2.78 -8.81
C GLU A 100 5.70 -2.14 -10.07
N ASN A 101 4.50 -1.59 -9.92
CA ASN A 101 3.74 -1.03 -11.03
C ASN A 101 4.18 0.39 -11.43
N VAL A 102 4.74 1.18 -10.50
CA VAL A 102 5.30 2.52 -10.75
C VAL A 102 6.78 2.54 -10.39
N LYS A 103 7.64 2.71 -11.39
CA LYS A 103 9.09 2.84 -11.20
C LYS A 103 9.58 4.21 -11.64
N GLN A 104 10.40 4.83 -10.77
CA GLN A 104 11.11 6.05 -11.11
C GLN A 104 12.18 5.75 -12.16
N THR A 105 12.42 6.71 -13.04
CA THR A 105 13.45 6.61 -14.09
C THR A 105 14.66 7.48 -13.76
N HIS A 106 15.72 7.39 -14.56
CA HIS A 106 16.84 8.36 -14.51
C HIS A 106 16.40 9.81 -14.76
N SER A 107 15.26 10.03 -15.43
CA SER A 107 14.67 11.35 -15.57
C SER A 107 13.80 11.68 -14.36
N ARG A 108 14.05 12.85 -13.75
CA ARG A 108 13.22 13.38 -12.65
C ARG A 108 11.78 13.69 -13.04
N ARG A 109 11.46 13.64 -14.33
CA ARG A 109 10.15 13.96 -14.89
C ARG A 109 9.44 12.77 -15.51
N ALA A 110 10.10 11.61 -15.60
CA ALA A 110 9.54 10.45 -16.27
C ALA A 110 9.45 9.24 -15.32
N PHE A 111 8.38 8.49 -15.48
CA PHE A 111 8.07 7.31 -14.68
C PHE A 111 7.66 6.19 -15.63
N ARG A 112 8.05 4.96 -15.32
CA ARG A 112 7.48 3.76 -15.96
C ARG A 112 6.27 3.36 -15.15
N VAL A 113 5.12 3.25 -15.81
CA VAL A 113 3.88 2.79 -15.20
C VAL A 113 3.33 1.59 -15.95
N LEU A 114 2.93 0.56 -15.21
CA LEU A 114 2.27 -0.63 -15.72
C LEU A 114 0.75 -0.42 -15.72
N PHE A 115 0.12 -0.63 -16.87
CA PHE A 115 -1.32 -0.66 -17.02
C PHE A 115 -1.76 -2.09 -17.33
N HIS A 116 -2.87 -2.51 -16.73
CA HIS A 116 -3.44 -3.84 -16.94
C HIS A 116 -4.71 -3.70 -17.76
N GLU A 117 -4.69 -4.15 -19.02
CA GLU A 117 -5.82 -4.04 -19.94
C GLU A 117 -6.02 -5.36 -20.70
N LEU A 118 -7.25 -5.87 -20.71
CA LEU A 118 -7.64 -7.10 -21.42
C LEU A 118 -6.72 -8.32 -21.11
N GLY A 119 -6.33 -8.46 -19.85
CA GLY A 119 -5.44 -9.55 -19.39
C GLY A 119 -3.98 -9.41 -19.83
N LYS A 120 -3.57 -8.24 -20.36
CA LYS A 120 -2.19 -7.93 -20.73
C LYS A 120 -1.66 -6.78 -19.88
N THR A 121 -0.39 -6.87 -19.53
CA THR A 121 0.33 -5.79 -18.86
C THR A 121 1.10 -4.97 -19.89
N ILE A 122 0.81 -3.67 -19.96
CA ILE A 122 1.45 -2.72 -20.88
C ILE A 122 2.26 -1.73 -20.06
N ALA A 123 3.54 -1.58 -20.38
CA ALA A 123 4.40 -0.59 -19.76
C ALA A 123 4.42 0.70 -20.60
N LEU A 124 4.05 1.82 -19.99
CA LEU A 124 4.08 3.14 -20.62
C LEU A 124 4.95 4.10 -19.81
N GLY A 125 5.58 5.05 -20.50
CA GLY A 125 6.29 6.13 -19.87
C GLY A 125 5.35 7.29 -19.61
N ILE A 126 5.15 7.68 -18.35
CA ILE A 126 4.46 8.91 -17.98
C ILE A 126 5.50 10.01 -17.86
N VAL A 127 5.31 11.10 -18.58
CA VAL A 127 6.20 12.27 -18.57
C VAL A 127 5.42 13.49 -18.12
N PHE A 128 5.85 14.09 -17.01
CA PHE A 128 5.28 15.32 -16.48
C PHE A 128 5.81 16.53 -17.24
N ASP A 129 4.92 17.46 -17.57
CA ASP A 129 5.30 18.71 -18.23
C ASP A 129 6.03 19.68 -17.29
N GLU A 130 5.74 19.61 -15.99
CA GLU A 130 6.39 20.39 -14.95
C GLU A 130 7.18 19.49 -13.99
N SER A 131 8.41 19.89 -13.62
CA SER A 131 9.21 19.10 -12.68
C SER A 131 8.73 19.19 -11.24
N SER A 132 8.05 20.28 -10.87
CA SER A 132 7.39 20.44 -9.57
C SER A 132 6.34 19.35 -9.36
N LEU A 133 5.43 19.19 -10.33
CA LEU A 133 4.38 18.18 -10.29
C LEU A 133 4.92 16.75 -10.29
N ALA A 134 6.04 16.50 -10.99
CA ALA A 134 6.73 15.21 -10.91
C ALA A 134 7.26 14.93 -9.49
N GLY A 135 7.77 15.97 -8.80
CA GLY A 135 8.19 15.87 -7.41
C GLY A 135 7.02 15.64 -6.46
N GLU A 136 5.91 16.35 -6.64
CA GLU A 136 4.68 16.15 -5.89
C GLU A 136 4.11 14.73 -6.07
N PHE A 137 4.19 14.18 -7.28
CA PHE A 137 3.80 12.80 -7.57
C PHE A 137 4.65 11.78 -6.80
N VAL A 138 5.96 11.99 -6.72
CA VAL A 138 6.85 11.13 -5.92
C VAL A 138 6.51 11.20 -4.44
N SER A 139 6.25 12.41 -3.93
CA SER A 139 5.82 12.61 -2.55
C SER A 139 4.48 11.92 -2.28
N ALA A 140 3.50 12.08 -3.16
CA ALA A 140 2.18 11.45 -3.04
C ALA A 140 2.27 9.92 -3.01
N ILE A 141 3.06 9.30 -3.89
CA ILE A 141 3.29 7.84 -3.85
C ILE A 141 3.96 7.42 -2.55
N ARG A 142 4.94 8.19 -2.07
CA ARG A 142 5.65 7.89 -0.82
C ARG A 142 4.73 7.98 0.39
N ASP A 143 3.93 9.04 0.46
CA ASP A 143 2.97 9.26 1.52
C ASP A 143 1.89 8.18 1.51
N PHE A 144 1.35 7.82 0.33
CA PHE A 144 0.44 6.69 0.19
C PHE A 144 1.06 5.40 0.75
N LYS A 145 2.27 5.05 0.34
CA LYS A 145 2.94 3.83 0.83
C LYS A 145 3.11 3.83 2.35
N ARG A 146 3.53 4.96 2.93
CA ARG A 146 3.66 5.10 4.38
C ARG A 146 2.31 4.86 5.05
N ASN A 147 1.28 5.61 4.62
CA ASN A 147 -0.05 5.53 5.20
C ASN A 147 -0.65 4.12 5.05
N TYR A 148 -0.44 3.45 3.91
CA TYR A 148 -0.87 2.07 3.68
C TYR A 148 -0.33 1.11 4.74
N TRP A 149 0.98 1.19 5.03
CA TRP A 149 1.59 0.31 6.03
C TRP A 149 1.15 0.67 7.44
N GLU A 150 1.02 1.95 7.77
CA GLU A 150 0.49 2.41 9.07
C GLU A 150 -0.95 1.91 9.29
N THR A 151 -1.84 2.05 8.29
CA THR A 151 -3.22 1.56 8.37
C THR A 151 -3.27 0.04 8.51
N ARG A 152 -2.43 -0.68 7.75
CA ARG A 152 -2.37 -2.15 7.84
C ARG A 152 -1.87 -2.64 9.19
N GLU A 153 -0.89 -1.96 9.77
CA GLU A 153 -0.37 -2.28 11.10
C GLU A 153 -1.43 -2.03 12.18
N ALA A 154 -2.14 -0.90 12.12
CA ALA A 154 -3.25 -0.61 13.03
C ALA A 154 -4.41 -1.61 12.91
N GLN A 155 -4.74 -2.06 11.70
CA GLN A 155 -5.74 -3.12 11.49
C GLN A 155 -5.28 -4.44 12.13
N LYS A 156 -4.01 -4.80 11.96
CA LYS A 156 -3.44 -6.02 12.56
C LYS A 156 -3.48 -5.97 14.09
N GLU A 157 -3.13 -4.82 14.69
CA GLU A 157 -3.21 -4.61 16.14
C GLU A 157 -4.64 -4.76 16.64
N LEU A 158 -5.62 -4.19 15.92
CA LEU A 158 -7.03 -4.32 16.26
C LEU A 158 -7.54 -5.77 16.15
N GLU A 159 -7.14 -6.50 15.11
CA GLU A 159 -7.47 -7.91 14.93
C GLU A 159 -6.91 -8.76 16.08
N GLU A 160 -5.65 -8.53 16.47
CA GLU A 160 -5.01 -9.20 17.61
C GLU A 160 -5.71 -8.89 18.94
N ASP A 161 -6.11 -7.63 19.17
CA ASP A 161 -6.85 -7.22 20.36
C ASP A 161 -8.23 -7.89 20.43
N ILE A 162 -8.93 -8.00 19.29
CA ILE A 162 -10.22 -8.70 19.21
C ILE A 162 -10.03 -10.19 19.49
N GLU A 163 -9.03 -10.84 18.89
CA GLU A 163 -8.72 -12.25 19.13
C GLU A 163 -8.39 -12.53 20.61
N GLN A 164 -7.58 -11.67 21.24
CA GLN A 164 -7.29 -11.75 22.67
C GLN A 164 -8.54 -11.50 23.52
N GLY A 165 -9.40 -10.56 23.14
CA GLY A 165 -10.68 -10.32 23.80
C GLY A 165 -11.63 -11.53 23.73
N VAL A 166 -11.77 -12.14 22.56
CA VAL A 166 -12.61 -13.32 22.33
C VAL A 166 -12.07 -14.54 23.09
N THR A 167 -10.76 -14.76 23.07
CA THR A 167 -10.15 -15.87 23.83
C THR A 167 -10.33 -15.68 25.34
N ASN A 168 -10.14 -14.47 25.87
CA ASN A 168 -10.41 -14.15 27.27
C ASN A 168 -11.89 -14.35 27.65
N LEU A 169 -12.84 -14.01 26.76
CA LEU A 169 -14.26 -14.27 26.97
C LEU A 169 -14.60 -15.77 26.97
N ASN A 170 -13.96 -16.57 26.11
CA ASN A 170 -14.13 -18.03 26.12
C ASN A 170 -13.58 -18.66 27.42
N ILE A 171 -12.41 -18.22 27.89
CA ILE A 171 -11.83 -18.69 29.16
C ILE A 171 -12.74 -18.30 30.35
N ALA A 172 -13.29 -17.08 30.35
CA ALA A 172 -14.24 -16.63 31.37
C ALA A 172 -15.58 -17.39 31.33
N SER A 173 -15.97 -17.91 30.17
CA SER A 173 -17.19 -18.71 29.98
C SER A 173 -17.00 -20.16 30.45
N GLU A 174 -15.82 -20.73 30.25
CA GLU A 174 -15.48 -22.08 30.73
C GLU A 174 -15.29 -22.13 32.26
N THR A 175 -14.84 -21.04 32.88
CA THR A 175 -14.66 -20.95 34.34
C THR A 175 -15.96 -20.83 35.14
N ASN A 176 -17.11 -20.57 34.49
CA ASN A 176 -18.42 -20.50 35.17
C ASN A 176 -19.20 -21.83 35.18
N THR A 177 -18.62 -22.93 34.69
CA THR A 177 -19.29 -24.26 34.66
C THR A 177 -18.62 -25.32 35.53
N THR A 178 -17.93 -24.94 36.61
CA THR A 178 -17.45 -25.90 37.61
C THR A 178 -17.58 -25.37 39.03
N SER A 179 -18.77 -25.50 39.62
CA SER A 179 -18.90 -25.50 41.09
C SER A 179 -20.01 -26.44 41.55
N SER A 180 -19.65 -27.72 41.71
CA SER A 180 -20.18 -28.55 42.79
C SER A 180 -19.47 -29.91 42.86
N SER A 181 -18.45 -30.02 43.70
CA SER A 181 -18.31 -31.13 44.65
C SER A 181 -17.11 -30.89 45.58
N SER A 182 -17.41 -30.62 46.84
CA SER A 182 -16.51 -30.64 47.99
C SER A 182 -16.17 -32.08 48.40
N SER A 183 -14.91 -32.38 48.73
CA SER A 183 -14.58 -33.18 49.94
C SER A 183 -13.11 -32.99 50.34
N GLU A 184 -12.91 -32.88 51.65
CA GLU A 184 -11.64 -32.78 52.38
C GLU A 184 -10.89 -34.13 52.44
N GLY A 185 -9.57 -34.10 52.59
CA GLY A 185 -8.77 -35.27 52.95
C GLY A 185 -7.25 -35.04 52.91
N SER A 186 -6.63 -35.11 54.09
CA SER A 186 -5.26 -34.68 54.45
C SER A 186 -4.06 -35.51 53.96
N SER A 187 -2.92 -34.80 53.89
CA SER A 187 -1.53 -35.14 54.27
C SER A 187 -0.70 -36.20 53.53
N SER A 188 0.45 -35.79 52.96
CA SER A 188 1.80 -36.23 53.38
C SER A 188 2.92 -35.41 52.70
N SER A 189 4.05 -35.35 53.40
CA SER A 189 5.27 -34.51 53.34
C SER A 189 6.08 -34.40 52.02
N PRO A 190 7.04 -33.45 51.95
CA PRO A 190 7.79 -33.07 50.75
C PRO A 190 9.17 -33.75 50.65
N ALA A 191 9.69 -33.87 49.42
CA ALA A 191 11.14 -33.89 49.12
C ALA A 191 11.39 -33.84 47.61
N ASN A 192 12.56 -33.28 47.26
CA ASN A 192 13.26 -33.18 45.98
C ASN A 192 12.95 -31.88 45.23
N ASP A 193 13.75 -30.83 45.42
CA ASP A 193 15.14 -30.68 44.93
C ASP A 193 15.25 -31.21 43.51
N ASP A 194 15.22 -30.29 42.54
CA ASP A 194 16.24 -30.24 41.51
C ASP A 194 16.35 -28.81 40.96
N ASP A 195 17.59 -28.37 40.95
CA ASP A 195 18.12 -27.08 40.55
C ASP A 195 17.90 -26.79 39.07
N ASP A 196 17.64 -25.53 38.72
CA ASP A 196 18.05 -24.95 37.44
C ASP A 196 18.36 -23.46 37.62
N GLU A 197 19.54 -23.23 38.19
CA GLU A 197 20.28 -21.97 38.17
C GLU A 197 21.04 -21.84 36.84
N PHE A 198 20.53 -21.02 35.92
CA PHE A 198 21.28 -20.40 34.81
C PHE A 198 20.47 -19.16 34.40
N GLY A 199 20.95 -17.93 34.40
CA GLY A 199 22.26 -17.34 34.59
C GLY A 199 22.11 -15.90 34.08
N ASP A 200 22.66 -14.95 34.83
CA ASP A 200 22.73 -13.51 34.50
C ASP A 200 22.98 -13.22 33.02
N PHE A 201 22.04 -12.55 32.35
CA PHE A 201 22.36 -11.82 31.12
C PHE A 201 22.56 -10.34 31.47
N VAL A 202 23.78 -10.04 31.89
CA VAL A 202 24.26 -8.67 32.10
C VAL A 202 24.32 -7.98 30.75
N GLY A 203 23.65 -6.82 30.65
CA GLY A 203 23.86 -5.90 29.55
C GLY A 203 25.32 -5.47 29.45
N ASN A 204 25.76 -5.16 28.23
CA ASN A 204 26.86 -4.24 28.05
C ASN A 204 26.82 -3.57 26.67
N LYS A 205 26.77 -2.24 26.75
CA LYS A 205 27.19 -1.20 25.80
C LYS A 205 26.41 -0.97 24.52
#